data_AF-A0AAD5PPN6-F1
#
_entry.id   AF-A0AAD5PPN6-F1
#
_cell.length_a   1.000
_cell.length_b   1.000
_cell.length_c   1.000
_cell.angle_alpha   90.00
_cell.angle_beta   90.00
_cell.angle_gamma   90.00
#
_symmetry.space_group_name_H-M   'P 1'
#
loop_
_entity.id
_entity.type
_entity.pdbx_description
1 polymer ?
#
loop_
_entity_poly.entity_id
_entity_poly.type
_entity_poly.pdbx_seq_one_letter_code
_entity_poly.pdbx_strand_id
1 'polypeptide(L)'
;MSLSQLSGNLSLWASFPSFILCYLFYSMFDTSNPEGLVTDTQVNHSFIFLLNITSCISNDYIVIGAGSAGTVVASRLSEILDWKVLLLEAGGEEPLAADVPDTAAVQQRSKVDWNYRTHPQSDIFGVLLCYRKCNWPRGKVIGGSSVLNYMMYVRGNKRDYDNGLILPYFIKSEDKRNPYLVANRQYYETEGYFTVQEPPFKTPLVTAFIKEGVEMGFENTDCNGAQQIAFRDVGNSFL
;
A
#
# COMPACT_ATOMS: atom_id res chain seq x y z
N MET A 1 -17.40 -13.02 -29.83
CA MET A 1 -17.62 -13.14 -28.38
C MET A 1 -18.87 -12.36 -28.02
N SER A 2 -19.88 -13.00 -27.44
CA SER A 2 -21.06 -12.30 -26.91
C SER A 2 -20.70 -11.60 -25.59
N LEU A 3 -21.34 -10.47 -25.28
CA LEU A 3 -21.16 -9.75 -24.00
C LEU A 3 -21.32 -10.67 -22.78
N SER A 4 -22.13 -11.74 -22.90
CA SER A 4 -22.35 -12.73 -21.85
C SER A 4 -21.13 -13.59 -21.50
N GLN A 5 -20.13 -13.68 -22.38
CA GLN A 5 -18.89 -14.42 -22.10
C GLN A 5 -17.89 -13.58 -21.30
N LEU A 6 -18.00 -12.25 -21.36
CA LEU A 6 -17.13 -11.32 -20.63
C LEU A 6 -17.57 -11.08 -19.17
N SER A 7 -18.86 -11.23 -18.88
CA SER A 7 -19.41 -10.85 -17.57
C SER A 7 -19.46 -11.97 -16.54
N GLY A 8 -19.24 -13.24 -16.93
CA GLY A 8 -19.65 -14.37 -16.11
C GLY A 8 -21.13 -14.27 -15.70
N ASN A 9 -21.61 -15.18 -14.86
CA ASN A 9 -22.97 -15.11 -14.32
C ASN A 9 -23.14 -14.03 -13.23
N LEU A 10 -22.36 -12.95 -13.27
CA LEU A 10 -22.62 -11.75 -12.49
C LEU A 10 -23.54 -10.86 -13.32
N SER A 11 -24.78 -10.72 -12.88
CA SER A 11 -25.68 -9.74 -13.50
C SER A 11 -25.00 -8.37 -13.44
N LEU A 12 -25.07 -7.60 -14.53
CA LEU A 12 -24.64 -6.19 -14.53
C LEU A 12 -25.22 -5.41 -13.34
N TRP A 13 -26.37 -5.86 -12.85
CA TRP A 13 -27.08 -5.39 -11.65
C TRP A 13 -26.39 -5.71 -10.32
N ALA A 14 -25.53 -6.72 -10.23
CA ALA A 14 -24.76 -7.03 -9.03
C ALA A 14 -23.57 -6.06 -8.84
N SER A 15 -23.01 -5.54 -9.94
CA SER A 15 -21.88 -4.59 -9.92
C SER A 15 -22.35 -3.12 -9.89
N PHE A 16 -23.54 -2.85 -10.41
CA PHE A 16 -24.12 -1.50 -10.48
C PHE A 16 -24.19 -0.77 -9.12
N PRO A 17 -24.60 -1.42 -8.01
CA PRO A 17 -24.61 -0.81 -6.69
C PRO A 17 -23.22 -0.39 -6.23
N SER A 18 -22.19 -1.21 -6.47
CA SER A 18 -20.81 -0.89 -6.10
C SER A 18 -20.27 0.31 -6.88
N PHE A 19 -20.57 0.41 -8.18
CA PHE A 19 -20.20 1.58 -8.99
C PHE A 19 -20.92 2.85 -8.53
N ILE A 20 -22.22 2.78 -8.24
CA ILE A 20 -22.98 3.92 -7.71
C ILE A 20 -22.47 4.31 -6.33
N LEU A 21 -22.21 3.35 -5.44
CA LEU A 21 -21.71 3.61 -4.10
C LEU A 21 -20.33 4.28 -4.15
N CYS A 22 -19.44 3.79 -5.02
CA CYS A 22 -18.13 4.39 -5.25
C CYS A 22 -18.26 5.81 -5.84
N TYR A 23 -19.14 6.00 -6.83
CA TYR A 23 -19.41 7.33 -7.40
C TYR A 23 -20.00 8.31 -6.38
N LEU A 24 -20.98 7.88 -5.59
CA LEU A 24 -21.60 8.70 -4.53
C LEU A 24 -20.56 9.05 -3.46
N PHE A 25 -19.76 8.08 -3.03
CA PHE A 25 -18.65 8.32 -2.10
C PHE A 25 -17.69 9.38 -2.66
N TYR A 26 -17.19 9.20 -3.88
CA TYR A 26 -16.29 10.16 -4.52
C TYR A 26 -16.91 11.56 -4.69
N SER A 27 -18.16 11.62 -5.15
CA SER A 27 -18.90 12.88 -5.38
C SER A 27 -19.20 13.65 -4.09
N MET A 28 -19.57 12.95 -3.01
CA MET A 28 -19.83 13.57 -1.70
C MET A 28 -18.56 14.18 -1.08
N PHE A 29 -17.41 13.52 -1.25
CA PHE A 29 -16.14 14.09 -0.77
C PHE A 29 -15.69 15.30 -1.60
N ASP A 30 -15.85 15.27 -2.92
CA ASP A 30 -15.44 16.39 -3.78
C ASP A 30 -16.31 17.64 -3.61
N THR A 31 -17.56 17.49 -3.18
CA THR A 31 -18.45 18.61 -2.86
C THR A 31 -18.19 19.22 -1.48
N SER A 32 -17.75 18.42 -0.50
CA SER A 32 -17.54 18.87 0.88
C SER A 32 -16.15 19.46 1.13
N ASN A 33 -15.10 18.99 0.44
CA ASN A 33 -13.75 19.55 0.54
C ASN A 33 -13.08 19.61 -0.86
N PRO A 34 -13.47 20.56 -1.72
CA PRO A 34 -12.99 20.63 -3.10
C PRO A 34 -11.50 20.96 -3.22
N GLU A 35 -10.95 21.66 -2.22
CA GLU A 35 -9.55 22.11 -2.20
C GLU A 35 -8.60 21.04 -1.63
N GLY A 36 -9.07 20.14 -0.75
CA GLY A 36 -8.25 19.07 -0.17
C GLY A 36 -7.10 19.56 0.71
N LEU A 37 -7.18 20.79 1.23
CA LEU A 37 -6.09 21.39 2.00
C LEU A 37 -5.91 20.65 3.32
N VAL A 38 -4.65 20.35 3.65
CA VAL A 38 -4.26 19.86 4.97
C VAL A 38 -4.43 21.02 5.94
N THR A 39 -5.50 21.00 6.74
CA THR A 39 -5.89 22.14 7.59
C THR A 39 -5.18 22.15 8.95
N ASP A 40 -4.50 21.06 9.30
CA ASP A 40 -3.86 20.86 10.61
C ASP A 40 -2.34 21.05 10.59
N THR A 41 -1.78 21.67 9.54
CA THR A 41 -0.36 22.05 9.49
C THR A 41 -0.03 23.36 10.22
N GLN A 42 -0.96 23.90 11.02
CA GLN A 42 -0.67 25.14 11.75
C GLN A 42 0.44 24.90 12.77
N VAL A 43 1.56 25.61 12.58
CA VAL A 43 2.68 25.59 13.52
C VAL A 43 2.23 26.29 14.79
N ASN A 44 1.87 25.51 15.80
CA ASN A 44 1.55 26.07 17.11
C ASN A 44 2.87 26.51 17.76
N HIS A 45 3.16 27.81 17.75
CA HIS A 45 4.37 28.38 18.36
C HIS A 45 4.54 28.01 19.84
N SER A 46 3.44 27.67 20.53
CA SER A 46 3.42 27.13 21.89
C SER A 46 4.13 25.77 22.02
N PHE A 47 4.14 24.95 20.95
CA PHE A 47 4.81 23.65 20.92
C PHE A 47 6.35 23.80 20.80
N ILE A 48 6.80 24.82 20.06
CA ILE A 48 8.22 25.22 20.00
C ILE A 48 8.70 25.69 21.39
N PHE A 49 7.83 26.35 22.16
CA PHE A 49 8.16 26.81 23.52
C PHE A 49 8.28 25.66 24.52
N LEU A 50 7.50 24.58 24.38
CA LEU A 50 7.61 23.37 25.20
C LEU A 50 8.92 22.60 24.92
N LEU A 51 9.38 22.56 23.67
CA LEU A 51 10.70 21.99 23.31
C LEU A 51 11.89 22.79 23.86
N ASN A 52 11.68 24.06 24.22
CA ASN A 52 12.71 24.91 24.85
C ASN A 52 12.80 24.72 26.38
N ILE A 53 11.89 23.98 27.02
CA ILE A 53 11.78 23.91 28.51
C ILE A 53 12.10 22.54 29.12
N THR A 54 12.25 21.47 28.34
CA THR A 54 12.70 20.16 28.87
C THR A 54 14.04 19.78 28.25
N SER A 55 14.99 19.36 29.09
CA SER A 55 16.37 18.94 28.79
C SER A 55 16.63 18.60 27.32
N CYS A 56 17.69 19.15 26.71
CA CYS A 56 18.15 18.77 25.37
C CYS A 56 18.10 17.24 25.20
N ILE A 57 17.08 16.74 24.49
CA ILE A 57 16.93 15.32 24.24
C ILE A 57 18.02 14.97 23.25
N SER A 58 19.15 14.50 23.77
CA SER A 58 20.26 14.01 22.97
C SER A 58 19.88 12.64 22.42
N ASN A 59 19.51 12.60 21.14
CA ASN A 59 19.32 11.38 20.36
C ASN A 59 20.49 11.23 19.39
N ASP A 60 20.91 10.00 19.15
CA ASP A 60 21.93 9.69 18.13
C ASP A 60 21.33 9.75 16.73
N TYR A 61 20.05 9.35 16.61
CA TYR A 61 19.30 9.37 15.35
C TYR A 61 17.91 9.96 15.53
N ILE A 62 17.48 10.73 14.53
CA ILE A 62 16.11 11.22 14.39
C ILE A 62 15.57 10.72 13.06
N VAL A 63 14.54 9.89 13.12
CA VAL A 63 13.80 9.40 11.95
C VAL A 63 12.53 10.22 11.80
N ILE A 64 12.39 10.90 10.66
CA ILE A 64 11.23 11.75 10.38
C ILE A 64 10.28 10.99 9.45
N GLY A 65 9.10 10.70 9.96
CA GLY A 65 8.05 9.90 9.34
C GLY A 65 8.12 8.43 9.77
N ALA A 66 7.09 7.96 10.49
CA ALA A 66 6.85 6.55 10.79
C ALA A 66 6.07 5.86 9.66
N GLY A 67 6.45 6.12 8.41
CA GLY A 67 5.92 5.40 7.25
C GLY A 67 6.63 4.06 7.02
N SER A 68 6.28 3.36 5.96
CA SER A 68 6.76 2.00 5.65
C SER A 68 8.29 1.84 5.68
N ALA A 69 9.05 2.84 5.25
CA ALA A 69 10.52 2.80 5.34
C ALA A 69 11.04 3.30 6.70
N GLY A 70 10.42 4.35 7.25
CA GLY A 70 10.87 4.97 8.49
C GLY A 70 10.74 4.05 9.70
N THR A 71 9.66 3.26 9.78
CA THR A 71 9.50 2.25 10.84
C THR A 71 10.56 1.16 10.74
N VAL A 72 10.89 0.69 9.53
CA VAL A 72 11.96 -0.30 9.31
C VAL A 72 13.32 0.26 9.74
N VAL A 73 13.65 1.50 9.33
CA VAL A 73 14.91 2.15 9.72
C VAL A 73 14.98 2.33 11.23
N ALA A 74 13.93 2.88 11.86
CA ALA A 74 13.89 3.07 13.30
C ALA A 74 14.03 1.74 14.07
N SER A 75 13.33 0.70 13.62
CA SER A 75 13.42 -0.65 14.18
C SER A 75 14.85 -1.18 14.12
N ARG A 76 15.52 -1.12 12.96
CA ARG A 76 16.91 -1.60 12.82
C ARG A 76 17.93 -0.78 13.60
N LEU A 77 17.79 0.55 13.64
CA LEU A 77 18.67 1.39 14.46
C LEU A 77 18.49 1.07 15.95
N SER A 78 17.27 0.81 16.39
CA SER A 78 16.96 0.49 17.80
C SER A 78 17.42 -0.90 18.25
N GLU A 79 17.85 -1.79 17.34
CA GLU A 79 18.47 -3.07 17.70
C GLU A 79 19.81 -2.86 18.45
N ILE A 80 20.46 -1.70 18.28
CA ILE A 80 21.68 -1.34 18.99
C ILE A 80 21.29 -0.58 20.27
N LEU A 81 21.42 -1.26 21.42
CA LEU A 81 20.95 -0.77 22.72
C LEU A 81 21.58 0.55 23.18
N ASP A 82 22.78 0.86 22.68
CA ASP A 82 23.49 2.10 23.03
C ASP A 82 22.98 3.32 22.24
N TRP A 83 22.20 3.11 21.18
CA TRP A 83 21.69 4.18 20.33
C TRP A 83 20.31 4.67 20.78
N LYS A 84 20.18 5.98 20.93
CA LYS A 84 18.90 6.66 21.17
C LYS A 84 18.28 7.09 19.85
N VAL A 85 17.15 6.49 19.53
CA VAL A 85 16.43 6.74 18.27
C VAL A 85 15.10 7.44 18.57
N LEU A 86 14.93 8.64 18.02
CA LEU A 86 13.66 9.38 18.06
C LEU A 86 12.92 9.20 16.74
N LEU A 87 11.72 8.65 16.77
CA LEU A 87 10.82 8.53 15.61
C LEU A 87 9.70 9.57 15.71
N LEU A 88 9.56 10.40 14.68
CA LEU A 88 8.54 11.45 14.61
C LEU A 88 7.51 11.10 13.53
N GLU A 89 6.23 11.17 13.85
CA GLU A 89 5.12 10.96 12.90
C GLU A 89 4.08 12.06 13.07
N ALA A 90 3.54 12.54 11.96
CA ALA A 90 2.52 13.59 11.96
C ALA A 90 1.10 13.02 12.07
N GLY A 91 0.90 11.76 11.68
CA GLY A 91 -0.33 11.01 11.84
C GLY A 91 -0.56 10.46 13.23
N GLY A 92 -1.74 9.88 13.41
CA GLY A 92 -2.13 9.16 14.62
C GLY A 92 -1.88 7.66 14.52
N GLU A 93 -2.54 6.92 15.40
CA GLU A 93 -2.55 5.46 15.38
C GLU A 93 -3.38 4.89 14.22
N GLU A 94 -3.07 3.66 13.85
CA GLU A 94 -3.75 2.91 12.81
C GLU A 94 -5.21 2.62 13.19
N PRO A 95 -6.19 2.92 12.31
CA PRO A 95 -7.58 2.57 12.56
C PRO A 95 -7.81 1.08 12.29
N LEU A 96 -8.65 0.44 13.10
CA LEU A 96 -9.02 -0.98 12.92
C LEU A 96 -9.58 -1.33 11.53
N ALA A 97 -10.12 -0.33 10.81
CA ALA A 97 -10.59 -0.55 9.45
C ALA A 97 -9.45 -0.97 8.51
N ALA A 98 -8.22 -0.52 8.76
CA ALA A 98 -7.05 -0.79 7.92
C ALA A 98 -6.65 -2.26 7.84
N ASP A 99 -6.95 -3.03 8.88
CA ASP A 99 -6.73 -4.47 8.92
C ASP A 99 -7.59 -5.23 7.90
N VAL A 100 -8.65 -4.60 7.39
CA VAL A 100 -9.58 -5.19 6.42
C VAL A 100 -9.26 -4.66 5.02
N PRO A 101 -8.62 -5.44 4.13
CA PRO A 101 -8.16 -4.94 2.82
C PRO A 101 -9.24 -4.29 1.94
N ASP A 102 -10.49 -4.74 2.07
CA ASP A 102 -11.63 -4.21 1.30
C ASP A 102 -11.94 -2.74 1.65
N THR A 103 -11.48 -2.25 2.81
CA THR A 103 -11.71 -0.88 3.26
C THR A 103 -10.69 0.11 2.71
N ALA A 104 -9.63 -0.32 2.02
CA ALA A 104 -8.55 0.54 1.55
C ALA A 104 -9.06 1.76 0.76
N ALA A 105 -10.10 1.58 -0.06
CA ALA A 105 -10.72 2.66 -0.83
C ALA A 105 -11.44 3.70 0.04
N VAL A 106 -12.08 3.29 1.14
CA VAL A 106 -12.83 4.20 2.02
C VAL A 106 -11.94 4.95 3.01
N GLN A 107 -10.71 4.46 3.24
CA GLN A 107 -9.72 5.16 4.04
C GLN A 107 -9.09 6.35 3.32
N GLN A 108 -9.08 6.34 1.98
CA GLN A 108 -8.71 7.52 1.19
C GLN A 108 -9.67 8.66 1.50
N ARG A 109 -9.19 9.91 1.51
CA ARG A 109 -10.01 11.08 1.86
C ARG A 109 -10.47 11.14 3.32
N SER A 110 -9.97 10.26 4.18
CA SER A 110 -10.23 10.28 5.62
C SER A 110 -9.15 11.07 6.37
N LYS A 111 -9.15 10.99 7.72
CA LYS A 111 -8.14 11.63 8.58
C LYS A 111 -6.77 10.95 8.52
N VAL A 112 -6.70 9.70 8.08
CA VAL A 112 -5.45 8.95 7.94
C VAL A 112 -4.82 9.12 6.55
N ASP A 113 -5.41 9.96 5.71
CA ASP A 113 -4.89 10.33 4.40
C ASP A 113 -4.47 11.81 4.43
N TRP A 114 -3.28 12.12 3.90
CA TRP A 114 -2.82 13.48 3.67
C TRP A 114 -3.68 14.22 2.65
N ASN A 115 -4.44 13.52 1.82
CA ASN A 115 -5.38 14.10 0.86
C ASN A 115 -4.73 15.00 -0.18
N TYR A 116 -3.51 14.67 -0.60
CA TYR A 116 -2.82 15.44 -1.63
C TYR A 116 -3.61 15.40 -2.94
N ARG A 117 -3.66 16.55 -3.60
CA ARG A 117 -4.24 16.71 -4.93
C ARG A 117 -3.21 17.32 -5.86
N THR A 118 -3.19 16.86 -7.10
CA THR A 118 -2.34 17.50 -8.11
C THR A 118 -2.87 18.89 -8.45
N HIS A 119 -1.99 19.76 -8.93
CA HIS A 119 -2.44 20.92 -9.69
C HIS A 119 -3.22 20.48 -10.93
N PRO A 120 -4.20 21.26 -11.41
CA PRO A 120 -4.96 20.94 -12.63
C PRO A 120 -4.02 20.67 -13.80
N GLN A 121 -4.19 19.52 -14.46
CA GLN A 121 -3.39 19.12 -15.63
C GLN A 121 -4.21 19.35 -16.90
N SER A 122 -3.64 19.99 -17.92
CA SER A 122 -4.36 20.31 -19.17
C SER A 122 -4.75 19.07 -19.97
N ASP A 123 -3.90 18.05 -19.92
CA ASP A 123 -3.93 16.90 -20.84
C ASP A 123 -4.57 15.65 -20.22
N ILE A 124 -5.07 15.77 -18.98
CA ILE A 124 -5.73 14.66 -18.28
C ILE A 124 -7.25 14.84 -18.36
N PHE A 125 -7.91 13.90 -19.05
CA PHE A 125 -9.37 13.80 -19.17
C PHE A 125 -9.86 12.48 -18.55
N GLY A 126 -10.91 12.53 -17.72
CA GLY A 126 -11.49 11.31 -17.13
C GLY A 126 -12.64 11.59 -16.16
N VAL A 127 -13.55 10.62 -16.06
CA VAL A 127 -14.81 10.70 -15.28
C VAL A 127 -14.58 10.71 -13.77
N LEU A 128 -13.41 10.26 -13.31
CA LEU A 128 -12.99 10.20 -11.91
C LEU A 128 -12.20 11.44 -11.45
N LEU A 129 -12.09 12.47 -12.29
CA LEU A 129 -11.27 13.66 -12.05
C LEU A 129 -12.13 14.91 -11.97
N CYS A 130 -12.56 15.26 -10.76
CA CYS A 130 -13.18 16.55 -10.53
C CYS A 130 -12.17 17.67 -10.81
N TYR A 131 -12.54 18.60 -11.69
CA TYR A 131 -11.73 19.79 -12.03
C TYR A 131 -10.31 19.50 -12.55
N ARG A 132 -10.08 18.36 -13.23
CA ARG A 132 -8.76 17.94 -13.78
C ARG A 132 -7.65 17.81 -12.72
N LYS A 133 -8.03 17.58 -11.46
CA LYS A 133 -7.11 17.28 -10.36
C LYS A 133 -7.17 15.78 -10.05
N CYS A 134 -6.02 15.16 -9.86
CA CYS A 134 -5.92 13.76 -9.42
C CYS A 134 -5.77 13.70 -7.91
N ASN A 135 -6.48 12.76 -7.27
CA ASN A 135 -6.28 12.45 -5.86
C ASN A 135 -5.03 11.56 -5.70
N TRP A 136 -4.10 11.94 -4.82
CA TRP A 136 -2.85 11.23 -4.54
C TRP A 136 -2.84 10.83 -3.07
N PRO A 137 -3.54 9.75 -2.71
CA PRO A 137 -3.65 9.32 -1.31
C PRO A 137 -2.27 8.98 -0.75
N ARG A 138 -1.97 9.48 0.45
CA ARG A 138 -0.74 9.20 1.19
C ARG A 138 -1.07 9.03 2.66
N GLY A 139 -0.56 7.97 3.28
CA GLY A 139 -0.85 7.70 4.69
C GLY A 139 -0.28 8.76 5.62
N LYS A 140 -1.15 9.32 6.45
CA LYS A 140 -0.88 10.20 7.58
C LYS A 140 -1.23 9.44 8.87
N VAL A 141 -0.44 8.43 9.18
CA VAL A 141 -0.68 7.45 10.24
C VAL A 141 0.62 6.70 10.51
N ILE A 142 0.81 6.15 11.71
CA ILE A 142 1.90 5.21 11.97
C ILE A 142 1.77 4.02 11.01
N GLY A 143 2.86 3.63 10.35
CA GLY A 143 2.87 2.72 9.20
C GLY A 143 2.80 3.46 7.84
N GLY A 144 2.24 4.66 7.81
CA GLY A 144 2.16 5.53 6.64
C GLY A 144 1.31 4.92 5.53
N SER A 145 1.80 4.96 4.29
CA SER A 145 0.99 4.54 3.13
C SER A 145 0.75 3.03 3.05
N SER A 146 1.44 2.20 3.83
CA SER A 146 1.12 0.77 3.89
C SER A 146 -0.21 0.48 4.58
N VAL A 147 -0.70 1.37 5.45
CA VAL A 147 -2.03 1.29 6.09
C VAL A 147 -3.17 1.52 5.09
N LEU A 148 -2.91 2.33 4.06
CA LEU A 148 -3.87 2.65 2.99
C LEU A 148 -3.76 1.73 1.77
N ASN A 149 -2.87 0.75 1.78
CA ASN A 149 -2.58 -0.05 0.59
C ASN A 149 -3.66 -1.12 0.36
N TYR A 150 -3.61 -1.76 -0.81
CA TYR A 150 -4.48 -2.90 -1.15
C TYR A 150 -3.83 -4.25 -0.81
N MET A 151 -2.86 -4.25 0.10
CA MET A 151 -2.10 -5.41 0.57
C MET A 151 -1.39 -6.23 -0.51
N MET A 152 -1.26 -5.76 -1.75
CA MET A 152 -0.59 -6.49 -2.82
C MET A 152 0.93 -6.53 -2.63
N TYR A 153 1.52 -7.72 -2.69
CA TYR A 153 2.97 -7.92 -2.60
C TYR A 153 3.60 -8.40 -3.91
N VAL A 154 4.30 -7.49 -4.59
CA VAL A 154 5.04 -7.76 -5.82
C VAL A 154 6.40 -7.04 -5.77
N ARG A 155 7.48 -7.78 -6.04
CA ARG A 155 8.85 -7.24 -6.18
C ARG A 155 9.03 -6.67 -7.58
N GLY A 156 9.89 -5.66 -7.73
CA GLY A 156 10.26 -5.11 -9.04
C GLY A 156 11.08 -6.07 -9.90
N ASN A 157 11.28 -5.74 -11.17
CA ASN A 157 12.10 -6.55 -12.07
C ASN A 157 13.56 -6.59 -11.58
N LYS A 158 14.28 -7.70 -11.75
CA LYS A 158 15.71 -7.74 -11.39
C LYS A 158 16.54 -6.66 -12.10
N ARG A 159 16.12 -6.25 -13.30
CA ARG A 159 16.73 -5.17 -14.07
C ARG A 159 16.51 -3.79 -13.46
N ASP A 160 15.49 -3.63 -12.61
CA ASP A 160 15.22 -2.38 -11.89
C ASP A 160 16.20 -2.18 -10.71
N TYR A 161 16.96 -3.22 -10.33
CA TYR A 161 17.82 -3.25 -9.14
C TYR A 161 19.25 -3.69 -9.44
N ASP A 162 19.86 -3.17 -10.51
CA ASP A 162 21.23 -3.49 -10.91
C ASP A 162 21.52 -5.00 -10.95
N ASN A 163 20.58 -5.77 -11.50
CA ASN A 163 20.62 -7.24 -11.60
C ASN A 163 20.56 -8.00 -10.26
N GLY A 164 19.86 -7.47 -9.26
CA GLY A 164 19.42 -8.25 -8.09
C GLY A 164 20.27 -8.08 -6.84
N LEU A 165 21.07 -7.01 -6.74
CA LEU A 165 21.86 -6.70 -5.54
C LEU A 165 21.00 -6.56 -4.27
N ILE A 166 19.71 -6.24 -4.42
CA ILE A 166 18.77 -6.06 -3.32
C ILE A 166 18.04 -7.34 -2.90
N LEU A 167 18.13 -8.44 -3.67
CA LEU A 167 17.40 -9.69 -3.40
C LEU A 167 17.62 -10.22 -1.97
N PRO A 168 18.84 -10.21 -1.39
CA PRO A 168 19.03 -10.64 -0.01
C PRO A 168 18.21 -9.85 1.02
N TYR A 169 17.95 -8.57 0.77
CA TYR A 169 17.14 -7.73 1.66
C TYR A 169 15.64 -8.04 1.55
N PHE A 170 15.15 -8.35 0.35
CA PHE A 170 13.78 -8.84 0.18
C PHE A 170 13.58 -10.14 0.95
N ILE A 171 14.48 -11.11 0.76
CA ILE A 171 14.44 -12.39 1.46
C ILE A 171 14.48 -12.19 2.99
N LYS A 172 15.41 -11.37 3.49
CA LYS A 172 15.54 -11.07 4.93
C LYS A 172 14.28 -10.42 5.53
N SER A 173 13.55 -9.63 4.75
CA SER A 173 12.39 -8.89 5.26
C SER A 173 11.14 -9.76 5.38
N GLU A 174 11.01 -10.80 4.55
CA GLU A 174 9.77 -11.55 4.36
C GLU A 174 9.64 -12.76 5.29
N ASP A 175 8.41 -13.00 5.73
CA ASP A 175 7.96 -14.26 6.29
C ASP A 175 6.90 -14.87 5.37
N LYS A 176 7.35 -15.77 4.48
CA LYS A 176 6.53 -16.36 3.44
C LYS A 176 5.74 -17.56 3.97
N ARG A 177 4.39 -17.49 3.97
CA ARG A 177 3.56 -18.60 4.51
C ARG A 177 3.12 -19.65 3.50
N ASN A 178 3.44 -19.48 2.21
CA ASN A 178 3.09 -20.44 1.16
C ASN A 178 4.10 -21.61 1.11
N PRO A 179 3.77 -22.84 1.57
CA PRO A 179 4.77 -23.90 1.75
C PRO A 179 5.48 -24.32 0.46
N TYR A 180 4.76 -24.29 -0.66
CA TYR A 180 5.31 -24.66 -1.97
C TYR A 180 6.28 -23.62 -2.55
N LEU A 181 6.25 -22.37 -2.08
CA LEU A 181 7.22 -21.33 -2.45
C LEU A 181 8.45 -21.37 -1.53
N VAL A 182 8.25 -21.64 -0.23
CA VAL A 182 9.32 -21.73 0.77
C VAL A 182 10.32 -22.86 0.47
N ALA A 183 9.89 -23.89 -0.28
CA ALA A 183 10.80 -24.92 -0.78
C ALA A 183 11.96 -24.34 -1.62
N ASN A 184 11.74 -23.20 -2.28
CA ASN A 184 12.76 -22.49 -3.04
C ASN A 184 13.44 -21.41 -2.19
N ARG A 185 14.39 -21.83 -1.35
CA ARG A 185 15.20 -20.95 -0.48
C ARG A 185 16.05 -19.92 -1.23
N GLN A 186 16.20 -20.04 -2.55
CA GLN A 186 16.90 -19.02 -3.35
C GLN A 186 16.14 -17.69 -3.37
N TYR A 187 14.82 -17.71 -3.22
CA TYR A 187 13.97 -16.52 -3.36
C TYR A 187 13.13 -16.20 -2.12
N TYR A 188 13.07 -17.10 -1.12
CA TYR A 188 12.17 -16.97 0.04
C TYR A 188 12.73 -17.46 1.36
N GLU A 189 12.35 -16.76 2.43
CA GLU A 189 12.54 -17.14 3.84
C GLU A 189 11.24 -16.98 4.64
N THR A 190 11.27 -17.41 5.91
CA THR A 190 10.12 -17.50 6.82
C THR A 190 10.39 -16.85 8.18
N GLU A 191 11.44 -16.03 8.27
CA GLU A 191 11.94 -15.46 9.54
C GLU A 191 11.87 -13.93 9.57
N GLY A 192 11.45 -13.31 8.47
CA GLY A 192 11.27 -11.86 8.39
C GLY A 192 10.11 -11.35 9.23
N TYR A 193 10.03 -10.03 9.39
CA TYR A 193 8.93 -9.38 10.11
C TYR A 193 7.68 -9.18 9.24
N PHE A 194 7.84 -9.26 7.91
CA PHE A 194 6.78 -8.93 6.98
C PHE A 194 6.08 -10.18 6.46
N THR A 195 4.91 -10.50 7.01
CA THR A 195 4.19 -11.73 6.65
C THR A 195 3.58 -11.61 5.27
N VAL A 196 3.92 -12.54 4.38
CA VAL A 196 3.37 -12.59 3.01
C VAL A 196 2.74 -13.95 2.75
N GLN A 197 1.49 -13.95 2.32
CA GLN A 197 0.76 -15.16 1.96
C GLN A 197 -0.26 -14.89 0.85
N GLU A 198 -0.59 -15.91 0.07
CA GLU A 198 -1.69 -15.75 -0.89
C GLU A 198 -3.04 -15.60 -0.18
N PRO A 199 -4.00 -14.87 -0.77
CA PRO A 199 -5.31 -14.69 -0.18
C PRO A 199 -6.00 -16.07 0.00
N PRO A 200 -6.58 -16.34 1.19
CA PRO A 200 -7.23 -17.62 1.45
C PRO A 200 -8.52 -17.79 0.64
N PHE A 201 -9.17 -16.68 0.29
CA PHE A 201 -10.38 -16.65 -0.54
C PHE A 201 -10.04 -16.21 -1.97
N LYS A 202 -10.49 -16.99 -2.96
CA LYS A 202 -10.31 -16.71 -4.38
C LYS A 202 -11.66 -16.82 -5.09
N THR A 203 -11.97 -15.85 -5.95
CA THR A 203 -13.19 -15.90 -6.75
C THR A 203 -12.96 -16.74 -8.01
N PRO A 204 -14.03 -17.29 -8.64
CA PRO A 204 -13.91 -18.00 -9.91
C PRO A 204 -13.29 -17.15 -11.04
N LEU A 205 -13.40 -15.82 -10.94
CA LEU A 205 -12.81 -14.89 -11.89
C LEU A 205 -11.28 -14.96 -11.89
N VAL A 206 -10.66 -15.14 -10.72
CA VAL A 206 -9.19 -15.26 -10.62
C VAL A 206 -8.72 -16.51 -11.35
N THR A 207 -9.39 -17.64 -11.14
CA THR A 207 -9.09 -18.90 -11.83
C THR A 207 -9.25 -18.76 -13.35
N ALA A 208 -10.33 -18.12 -13.80
CA ALA A 208 -10.55 -17.87 -15.23
C ALA A 208 -9.45 -16.97 -15.80
N PHE A 209 -9.09 -15.88 -15.11
CA PHE A 209 -8.05 -14.95 -15.55
C PHE A 209 -6.69 -15.62 -15.71
N ILE A 210 -6.29 -16.47 -14.74
CA ILE A 210 -5.04 -17.23 -14.82
C ILE A 210 -5.07 -18.22 -15.99
N LYS A 211 -6.20 -18.93 -16.19
CA LYS A 211 -6.36 -19.89 -17.28
C LYS A 211 -6.21 -19.23 -18.65
N GLU A 212 -6.88 -18.10 -18.87
CA GLU A 212 -6.77 -17.34 -20.13
C GLU A 212 -5.34 -16.85 -20.36
N GLY A 213 -4.64 -16.41 -19.30
CA GLY A 213 -3.21 -16.06 -19.39
C GLY A 213 -2.35 -17.21 -19.89
N VAL A 214 -2.62 -18.43 -19.44
CA VAL A 214 -1.94 -19.64 -19.92
C VAL A 214 -2.29 -19.94 -21.38
N GLU A 215 -3.54 -19.78 -21.78
CA GLU A 215 -3.97 -19.95 -23.19
C GLU A 215 -3.34 -18.91 -24.13
N MET A 216 -3.04 -17.71 -23.62
CA MET A 216 -2.29 -16.67 -24.33
C MET A 216 -0.79 -16.96 -24.44
N GLY A 217 -0.30 -18.07 -23.85
CA GLY A 217 1.09 -18.50 -23.90
C GLY A 217 1.96 -18.01 -22.75
N PHE A 218 1.37 -17.44 -21.69
CA PHE A 218 2.12 -17.09 -20.48
C PHE A 218 2.17 -18.26 -19.49
N GLU A 219 3.20 -18.29 -18.66
CA GLU A 219 3.30 -19.30 -17.61
C GLU A 219 2.57 -18.86 -16.33
N ASN A 220 1.97 -19.83 -15.64
CA ASN A 220 1.51 -19.66 -14.26
C ASN A 220 2.68 -19.96 -13.31
N THR A 221 3.58 -19.00 -13.19
CA THR A 221 4.78 -19.07 -12.36
C THR A 221 4.84 -17.89 -11.39
N ASP A 222 5.74 -17.98 -10.43
CA ASP A 222 5.91 -16.99 -9.36
C ASP A 222 6.62 -15.72 -9.83
N CYS A 223 5.88 -14.61 -9.91
CA CYS A 223 6.37 -13.31 -10.37
C CYS A 223 7.46 -12.68 -9.49
N ASN A 224 7.62 -13.14 -8.25
CA ASN A 224 8.66 -12.68 -7.31
C ASN A 224 9.91 -13.58 -7.32
N GLY A 225 9.88 -14.66 -8.12
CA GLY A 225 10.97 -15.61 -8.31
C GLY A 225 11.81 -15.32 -9.55
N ALA A 226 12.34 -16.37 -10.18
CA ALA A 226 13.27 -16.26 -11.31
C ALA A 226 12.64 -15.59 -12.55
N GLN A 227 11.34 -15.83 -12.78
CA GLN A 227 10.59 -15.33 -13.93
C GLN A 227 9.48 -14.39 -13.47
N GLN A 228 9.54 -13.15 -13.94
CA GLN A 228 8.71 -12.07 -13.41
C GLN A 228 7.51 -11.77 -14.31
N ILE A 229 7.43 -12.41 -15.48
CA ILE A 229 6.31 -12.32 -16.42
C ILE A 229 5.48 -13.59 -16.26
N ALA A 230 4.30 -13.45 -15.67
CA ALA A 230 3.40 -14.55 -15.36
C ALA A 230 1.96 -14.09 -15.15
N PHE A 231 1.01 -15.02 -15.26
CA PHE A 231 -0.36 -14.88 -14.77
C PHE A 231 -0.54 -15.80 -13.57
N ARG A 232 -0.77 -15.24 -12.39
CA ARG A 232 -0.83 -16.00 -11.14
C ARG A 232 -1.63 -15.29 -10.06
N ASP A 233 -1.85 -15.98 -8.95
CA ASP A 233 -2.24 -15.37 -7.69
C ASP A 233 -1.11 -14.52 -7.11
N VAL A 234 -1.42 -13.29 -6.72
CA VAL A 234 -0.47 -12.39 -6.05
C VAL A 234 -0.57 -12.60 -4.54
N GLY A 235 0.58 -12.59 -3.86
CA GLY A 235 0.62 -12.64 -2.40
C GLY A 235 0.05 -11.36 -1.80
N ASN A 236 -0.69 -11.52 -0.71
CA ASN A 236 -1.05 -10.42 0.16
C ASN A 236 0.01 -10.27 1.26
N SER A 237 0.37 -9.04 1.57
CA SER A 237 1.15 -8.69 2.74
C SER A 237 0.24 -8.34 3.90
N PHE A 238 0.56 -8.85 5.08
CA PHE A 238 -0.06 -8.50 6.34
C PHE A 238 1.00 -7.83 7.22
N LEU A 239 0.69 -6.63 7.71
CA LEU A 239 1.47 -5.93 8.72
C LEU A 239 0.92 -6.24 10.11
#